data_AF-A0A817YMU8-F1
#
_entry.id   AF-A0A817YMU8-F1
#
_cell.length_a   1.000
_cell.length_b   1.000
_cell.length_c   1.000
_cell.angle_alpha   90.00
_cell.angle_beta   90.00
_cell.angle_gamma   90.00
#
_symmetry.space_group_name_H-M   'P 1'
#
loop_
_entity.id
_entity.type
_entity.pdbx_description
1 polymer ?
#
loop_
_entity_poly.entity_id
_entity_poly.type
_entity_poly.pdbx_seq_one_letter_code
_entity_poly.pdbx_strand_id
1 'polypeptide(L)'
;MLEKSYTNLEEILPDTDVLYMTRIQKERFTSEEEYTKACDLYKITPKFMRRAKKHGKMIVMHPLPRLDEISTAFDSDPRAAYFRQAENGLYIRMALLTIILSK
;
A
#
# COMPACT_ATOMS: atom_id res chain seq x y z
N MET A 1 2.84 -12.61 -18.50
CA MET A 1 3.20 -12.15 -17.15
C MET A 1 2.88 -13.31 -16.23
N LEU A 2 3.87 -13.95 -15.60
CA LEU A 2 3.62 -15.09 -14.71
C LEU A 2 3.25 -14.52 -13.33
N GLU A 3 2.01 -14.78 -12.91
CA GLU A 3 1.54 -14.44 -11.57
C GLU A 3 2.18 -15.41 -10.56
N LYS A 4 2.78 -14.87 -9.50
CA LYS A 4 3.34 -15.64 -8.38
C LYS A 4 2.65 -15.20 -7.10
N SER A 5 2.17 -16.16 -6.31
CA SER A 5 1.58 -15.90 -5.01
C SER A 5 2.59 -16.20 -3.90
N TYR A 6 2.55 -15.38 -2.86
CA TYR A 6 3.39 -15.51 -1.67
C TYR A 6 2.50 -15.34 -0.44
N THR A 7 2.78 -16.10 0.62
CA THR A 7 2.06 -16.02 1.89
C THR A 7 2.81 -15.20 2.94
N ASN A 8 4.07 -14.83 2.65
CA ASN A 8 4.92 -14.08 3.54
C ASN A 8 5.48 -12.84 2.84
N LEU A 9 5.09 -11.66 3.32
CA LEU A 9 5.55 -10.38 2.79
C LEU A 9 7.06 -10.16 3.01
N GLU A 10 7.62 -10.74 4.08
CA GLU A 10 9.03 -10.55 4.44
C GLU A 10 10.02 -11.10 3.42
N GLU A 11 9.63 -12.14 2.69
CA GLU A 11 10.48 -12.83 1.71
C GLU A 11 10.66 -12.00 0.44
N ILE A 12 9.63 -11.23 0.06
CA ILE A 12 9.61 -10.47 -1.19
C ILE A 12 10.01 -9.01 -1.02
N LEU A 13 9.95 -8.47 0.21
CA LEU A 13 10.26 -7.06 0.49
C LEU A 13 11.65 -6.60 0.00
N PRO A 14 12.73 -7.39 0.09
CA PRO A 14 14.05 -6.98 -0.39
C PRO A 14 14.11 -6.73 -1.89
N ASP A 15 13.25 -7.40 -2.67
CA ASP A 15 13.22 -7.33 -4.14
C ASP A 15 12.09 -6.46 -4.68
N THR A 16 11.21 -5.96 -3.82
CA THR A 16 10.04 -5.16 -4.19
C THR A 16 10.40 -3.68 -4.43
N ASP A 17 10.10 -3.16 -5.63
CA ASP A 17 10.22 -1.73 -5.95
C ASP A 17 8.93 -0.95 -5.64
N VAL A 18 7.77 -1.57 -5.81
CA VAL A 18 6.47 -0.96 -5.50
C VAL A 18 5.67 -1.93 -4.66
N LEU A 19 5.42 -1.56 -3.41
CA LEU A 19 4.50 -2.28 -2.54
C LEU A 19 3.13 -1.59 -2.57
N TYR A 20 2.15 -2.20 -3.23
CA TYR A 20 0.79 -1.69 -3.28
C TYR A 20 -0.07 -2.41 -2.23
N MET A 21 -0.51 -1.66 -1.22
CA MET A 21 -1.29 -2.18 -0.10
C MET A 21 -2.77 -1.89 -0.31
N THR A 22 -3.63 -2.76 0.24
CA THR A 22 -5.08 -2.60 0.24
C THR A 22 -5.62 -2.73 1.65
N ARG A 23 -6.72 -2.01 1.93
CA ARG A 23 -7.46 -2.16 3.18
C ARG A 23 -7.88 -3.62 3.40
N ILE A 24 -7.61 -4.14 4.59
CA ILE A 24 -8.14 -5.43 5.03
C ILE A 24 -9.59 -5.20 5.46
N GLN A 25 -10.52 -5.78 4.71
CA GLN A 25 -11.95 -5.52 4.86
C GLN A 25 -12.55 -6.50 5.86
N LYS A 26 -12.78 -6.04 7.11
CA LYS A 26 -13.40 -6.84 8.19
C LYS A 26 -14.70 -7.50 7.74
N GLU A 27 -15.47 -6.79 6.94
CA GLU A 27 -16.75 -7.23 6.36
C GLU A 27 -16.67 -8.47 5.45
N ARG A 28 -15.46 -8.93 5.07
CA ARG A 28 -15.25 -10.13 4.23
C ARG A 28 -14.87 -11.39 5.01
N PHE A 29 -14.70 -11.30 6.32
CA PHE A 29 -14.30 -12.44 7.15
C PHE A 29 -15.51 -13.06 7.85
N THR A 30 -15.48 -14.38 7.99
CA THR A 30 -16.52 -15.16 8.69
C THR A 30 -16.30 -15.20 10.20
N SER A 31 -15.08 -14.92 10.66
CA SER A 31 -14.70 -14.85 12.07
C SER A 31 -13.76 -13.67 12.36
N GLU A 32 -13.81 -13.16 13.59
CA GLU A 32 -12.92 -12.09 14.05
C GLU A 32 -11.47 -12.56 14.22
N GLU A 33 -11.26 -13.84 14.51
CA GLU A 33 -9.93 -14.44 14.64
C GLU A 33 -9.18 -14.44 13.30
N GLU A 34 -9.84 -14.87 12.21
CA GLU A 34 -9.24 -14.84 10.87
C GLU A 34 -8.90 -13.41 10.42
N TYR A 35 -9.79 -12.46 10.72
CA TYR A 35 -9.56 -11.04 10.46
C TYR A 35 -8.32 -10.53 11.20
N THR A 36 -8.23 -10.80 12.51
CA THR A 36 -7.12 -10.34 13.35
C THR A 36 -5.79 -10.92 12.87
N LYS A 37 -5.77 -12.22 12.53
CA LYS A 37 -4.60 -12.89 11.97
C LYS A 37 -4.16 -12.29 10.64
N ALA A 38 -5.10 -11.94 9.76
CA ALA A 38 -4.80 -11.27 8.50
C ALA A 38 -4.21 -9.87 8.74
N CYS A 39 -4.79 -9.10 9.67
CA CYS A 39 -4.28 -7.78 10.05
C CYS A 39 -2.83 -7.84 10.54
N ASP A 40 -2.49 -8.83 11.36
CA ASP A 40 -1.14 -8.97 11.89
C ASP A 40 -0.10 -9.37 10.82
N LEU A 41 -0.49 -10.22 9.86
CA LEU A 41 0.40 -10.69 8.79
C LEU A 41 0.80 -9.60 7.80
N TYR A 42 -0.09 -8.65 7.53
CA TYR A 42 0.09 -7.66 6.46
C TYR A 42 0.28 -6.24 6.97
N LYS A 43 0.69 -6.07 8.23
CA LYS A 43 0.89 -4.76 8.86
C LYS A 43 2.25 -4.15 8.54
N ILE A 44 2.23 -2.97 7.93
CA ILE A 44 3.42 -2.17 7.67
C ILE A 44 3.76 -1.32 8.90
N THR A 45 4.98 -1.50 9.40
CA THR A 45 5.57 -0.70 10.48
C THR A 45 6.97 -0.23 10.09
N PRO A 46 7.50 0.85 10.69
CA PRO A 46 8.89 1.25 10.46
C PRO A 46 9.90 0.11 10.72
N LYS A 47 9.66 -0.72 11.74
CA LYS A 47 10.49 -1.89 12.06
C LYS A 47 10.48 -2.91 10.91
N PHE A 48 9.31 -3.23 10.38
CA PHE A 48 9.12 -4.17 9.29
C PHE A 48 9.83 -3.68 8.01
N MET A 49 9.68 -2.39 7.72
CA MET A 49 10.27 -1.73 6.55
C MET A 49 11.79 -1.59 6.60
N ARG A 50 12.47 -2.01 7.68
CA ARG A 50 13.93 -2.14 7.69
C ARG A 50 14.46 -3.22 6.75
N ARG A 51 13.63 -4.23 6.42
CA ARG A 51 13.98 -5.34 5.52
C ARG A 51 13.82 -5.00 4.04
N ALA A 52 13.05 -3.95 3.75
CA ALA A 52 12.75 -3.53 2.40
C ALA A 52 13.91 -2.70 1.80
N LYS A 53 13.86 -2.48 0.48
CA LYS A 53 14.82 -1.60 -0.18
C LYS A 53 14.82 -0.20 0.47
N LYS A 54 15.99 0.44 0.44
CA LYS A 54 16.17 1.82 0.93
C LYS A 54 15.35 2.79 0.08
N HIS A 55 15.13 3.99 0.62
CA HIS A 55 14.55 5.11 -0.11
C HIS A 55 15.25 5.34 -1.47
N GLY A 56 14.48 5.78 -2.47
CA GLY A 56 14.95 5.97 -3.86
C GLY A 56 14.98 4.70 -4.70
N LYS A 57 14.78 3.53 -4.08
CA LYS A 57 14.67 2.23 -4.77
C LYS A 57 13.32 1.54 -4.57
N MET A 58 12.48 2.06 -3.66
CA MET A 58 11.11 1.57 -3.53
C MET A 58 10.13 2.63 -3.03
N ILE A 59 8.84 2.36 -3.23
CA ILE A 59 7.72 3.12 -2.67
C ILE A 59 6.63 2.20 -2.12
N VAL A 60 5.86 2.71 -1.17
CA VAL A 60 4.64 2.09 -0.64
C VAL A 60 3.43 2.92 -1.06
N MET A 61 2.49 2.27 -1.73
CA MET A 61 1.25 2.87 -2.25
C MET A 61 0.04 2.28 -1.53
N HIS A 62 -1.04 3.05 -1.43
CA HIS A 62 -2.29 2.63 -0.79
C HIS A 62 -3.44 3.51 -1.32
N PRO A 63 -4.59 2.94 -1.72
CA PRO A 63 -5.68 3.71 -2.31
C PRO A 63 -6.45 4.59 -1.31
N LEU A 64 -6.29 4.34 0.00
CA LEU A 64 -7.01 4.97 1.11
C LEU A 64 -8.54 4.70 1.07
N PRO A 65 -9.27 4.92 2.19
CA PRO A 65 -8.77 5.12 3.56
C PRO A 65 -8.04 3.87 4.05
N ARG A 66 -6.98 4.09 4.85
CA ARG A 66 -6.31 3.00 5.56
C ARG A 66 -6.89 2.79 6.96
N LEU A 67 -6.80 1.58 7.48
CA LEU A 67 -7.02 1.27 8.89
C LEU A 67 -5.65 1.01 9.56
N ASP A 68 -5.46 -0.15 10.17
CA ASP A 68 -4.26 -0.53 10.89
C ASP A 68 -3.21 -1.24 10.04
N GLU A 69 -3.50 -1.49 8.76
CA GLU A 69 -2.58 -2.17 7.83
C GLU A 69 -1.30 -1.36 7.54
N ILE A 70 -1.32 -0.03 7.75
CA ILE A 70 -0.11 0.82 7.70
C ILE A 70 -0.07 1.69 8.95
N SER A 71 0.94 1.48 9.79
CA SER A 71 1.17 2.30 10.99
C SER A 71 1.39 3.77 10.63
N THR A 72 0.75 4.68 11.35
CA THR A 72 0.95 6.13 11.23
C THR A 72 2.40 6.55 11.50
N ALA A 73 3.17 5.77 12.28
CA ALA A 73 4.59 6.01 12.48
C ALA A 73 5.41 5.89 11.18
N PHE A 74 4.87 5.22 10.16
CA PHE A 74 5.50 5.10 8.84
C PHE A 74 5.25 6.32 7.94
N ASP A 75 4.39 7.26 8.32
CA ASP A 75 4.01 8.40 7.46
C ASP A 75 5.18 9.33 7.15
N SER A 76 6.12 9.42 8.08
CA SER A 76 7.35 10.22 7.94
C SER A 76 8.43 9.50 7.12
N ASP A 77 8.26 8.22 6.81
CA ASP A 77 9.22 7.49 5.99
C ASP A 77 9.10 7.98 4.53
N PRO A 78 10.20 8.38 3.89
CA PRO A 78 10.14 8.95 2.54
C PRO A 78 9.67 7.94 1.47
N ARG A 79 9.60 6.64 1.79
CA ARG A 79 8.99 5.61 0.94
C ARG A 79 7.46 5.66 0.96
N ALA A 80 6.82 6.33 1.91
CA ALA A 80 5.38 6.49 2.00
C ALA A 80 4.84 7.37 0.86
N ALA A 81 4.35 6.76 -0.22
CA ALA A 81 3.90 7.46 -1.41
C ALA A 81 2.38 7.68 -1.45
N TYR A 82 1.61 7.09 -0.55
CA TYR A 82 0.13 7.10 -0.59
C TYR A 82 -0.49 8.50 -0.44
N PHE A 83 0.14 9.44 0.25
CA PHE A 83 -0.34 10.84 0.27
C PHE A 83 -0.11 11.55 -1.07
N ARG A 84 1.09 11.42 -1.64
CA ARG A 84 1.40 11.92 -2.99
C ARG A 84 0.52 11.25 -4.05
N GLN A 85 0.22 9.96 -3.89
CA GLN A 85 -0.72 9.23 -4.76
C GLN A 85 -2.12 9.84 -4.70
N ALA A 86 -2.62 10.17 -3.52
CA ALA A 86 -3.94 10.80 -3.36
C ALA A 86 -3.98 12.19 -4.03
N GLU A 87 -2.93 12.98 -3.86
CA GLU A 87 -2.76 14.27 -4.55
C GLU A 87 -2.74 14.09 -6.07
N ASN A 88 -1.98 13.11 -6.57
CA ASN A 88 -1.95 12.77 -8.01
C ASN A 88 -3.33 12.41 -8.56
N GLY A 89 -4.25 11.91 -7.72
CA GLY A 89 -5.64 11.69 -8.11
C GLY A 89 -6.38 12.96 -8.53
N LEU A 90 -6.01 14.15 -8.02
CA LEU A 90 -6.54 15.43 -8.50
C LEU A 90 -6.08 15.70 -9.93
N TYR A 91 -4.76 15.66 -10.17
CA TYR A 91 -4.18 15.99 -11.48
C TYR A 91 -4.63 15.01 -12.57
N ILE A 92 -4.71 13.71 -12.26
CA ILE A 92 -5.20 12.70 -13.21
C ILE A 92 -6.67 12.93 -13.57
N ARG A 93 -7.52 13.29 -12.61
CA ARG A 93 -8.93 13.61 -12.89
C ARG A 93 -9.07 14.87 -13.73
N MET A 94 -8.30 15.93 -13.44
CA MET A 94 -8.27 17.14 -14.26
C MET A 94 -7.88 16.82 -15.69
N ALA A 95 -6.76 16.11 -15.89
CA ALA A 95 -6.28 15.72 -17.21
C ALA A 95 -7.31 14.85 -17.97
N LEU A 96 -7.90 13.86 -17.29
CA LEU A 96 -8.92 12.99 -17.87
C LEU A 96 -10.16 13.79 -18.32
N LEU A 97 -10.65 14.70 -17.47
CA LEU A 97 -11.79 15.56 -17.80
C LEU A 97 -11.47 16.51 -18.96
N THR A 98 -10.27 17.11 -18.99
CA THR A 98 -9.81 17.92 -20.13
C THR A 98 -9.82 17.11 -21.42
N ILE A 99 -9.26 15.89 -21.44
CA ILE A 99 -9.24 15.04 -22.63
C ILE A 99 -10.66 14.70 -23.13
N ILE A 100 -11.60 14.48 -22.21
CA ILE A 100 -12.97 14.08 -22.56
C ILE A 100 -13.83 15.28 -22.99
N LEU A 101 -13.68 16.43 -22.34
CA LEU A 101 -14.59 17.57 -22.47
C LEU A 101 -14.06 18.70 -23.36
N SER A 102 -12.74 18.80 -23.56
CA SER A 102 -12.15 19.80 -24.46
C SER A 102 -12.26 19.33 -25.91
N LYS A 103 -13.42 19.60 -26.50
CA LYS A 103 -13.64 19.66 -27.95
C LYS A 103 -13.77 21.10 -28.39
#